data_AF-A0A260VZ49-F1
#
_entry.id   AF-A0A260VZ49-F1
#
_cell.length_a   1.000
_cell.length_b   1.000
_cell.length_c   1.000
_cell.angle_alpha   90.00
_cell.angle_beta   90.00
_cell.angle_gamma   90.00
#
_symmetry.space_group_name_H-M   'P 1'
#
loop_
_entity.id
_entity.type
_entity.pdbx_description
1 polymer ?
#
loop_
_entity_poly.entity_id
_entity_poly.type
_entity_poly.pdbx_seq_one_letter_code
_entity_poly.pdbx_strand_id
1 'polypeptide(L)'
;MSERKPPQHLSESAAAVWVYTVSRHNSPDDILGPELDAYCVVVARARDAAKRIDDEGAVVNDERGNAVEHPAFAIERKAQAAIKAWGDRFAP
;
A
#
# COMPACT_ATOMS: atom_id res chain seq x y z
N MET A 1 9.33 -15.67 -23.29
CA MET A 1 8.90 -15.22 -21.96
C MET A 1 8.14 -13.92 -22.16
N SER A 2 6.86 -13.85 -21.82
CA SER A 2 6.12 -12.60 -21.92
C SER A 2 6.67 -11.59 -20.91
N GLU A 3 6.86 -10.36 -21.33
CA GLU A 3 7.36 -9.28 -20.48
C GLU A 3 6.30 -8.94 -19.41
N ARG A 4 6.61 -9.17 -18.13
CA ARG A 4 5.71 -8.85 -17.02
C ARG A 4 5.77 -7.35 -16.72
N LYS A 5 4.68 -6.63 -16.99
CA LYS A 5 4.56 -5.19 -16.72
C LYS A 5 3.40 -4.91 -15.75
N PRO A 6 3.55 -3.91 -14.87
CA PRO A 6 2.45 -3.48 -14.02
C PRO A 6 1.29 -2.98 -14.88
N PRO A 7 0.03 -3.23 -14.48
CA PRO A 7 -1.14 -2.70 -15.18
C PRO A 7 -1.14 -1.16 -15.22
N GLN A 8 -1.56 -0.60 -16.36
CA GLN A 8 -1.53 0.84 -16.61
C GLN A 8 -2.48 1.66 -15.72
N HIS A 9 -3.46 1.01 -15.10
CA HIS A 9 -4.42 1.67 -14.22
C HIS A 9 -3.88 1.87 -12.78
N LEU A 10 -2.75 1.25 -12.43
CA LEU A 10 -2.13 1.44 -11.14
C LEU A 10 -1.49 2.83 -11.07
N SER A 11 -1.57 3.46 -9.90
CA SER A 11 -0.75 4.63 -9.62
C SER A 11 0.73 4.26 -9.64
N GLU A 12 1.62 5.25 -9.80
CA GLU A 12 3.07 5.03 -9.80
C GLU A 12 3.55 4.27 -8.54
N SER A 13 3.10 4.69 -7.35
CA SER A 13 3.42 4.01 -6.09
C SER A 13 2.93 2.57 -6.06
N ALA A 14 1.73 2.28 -6.56
CA ALA A 14 1.21 0.91 -6.62
C ALA A 14 1.94 0.07 -7.67
N ALA A 15 2.27 0.63 -8.83
CA ALA A 15 3.06 -0.03 -9.86
C ALA A 15 4.47 -0.38 -9.35
N ALA A 16 5.10 0.48 -8.54
CA ALA A 16 6.37 0.19 -7.91
C ALA A 16 6.28 -0.98 -6.92
N VAL A 17 5.20 -1.06 -6.13
CA VAL A 17 4.93 -2.23 -5.27
C VAL A 17 4.75 -3.48 -6.12
N TRP A 18 3.97 -3.41 -7.19
CA TRP A 18 3.72 -4.53 -8.10
C TRP A 18 5.03 -5.10 -8.65
N VAL A 19 5.89 -4.24 -9.19
CA VAL A 19 7.21 -4.65 -9.72
C VAL A 19 8.06 -5.31 -8.64
N TYR A 20 8.10 -4.71 -7.45
CA TYR A 20 8.82 -5.28 -6.31
C TYR A 20 8.28 -6.67 -5.93
N THR A 21 6.96 -6.82 -5.75
CA THR A 21 6.33 -8.08 -5.35
C THR A 21 6.56 -9.17 -6.40
N VAL A 22 6.30 -8.88 -7.68
CA VAL A 22 6.50 -9.84 -8.78
C VAL A 22 7.97 -10.24 -8.93
N SER A 23 8.92 -9.32 -8.73
CA SER A 23 10.35 -9.62 -8.84
C SER A 23 10.91 -10.46 -7.69
N ARG A 24 10.22 -10.50 -6.54
CA ARG A 24 10.67 -11.19 -5.32
C ARG A 24 9.97 -12.51 -5.07
N HIS A 25 8.81 -12.73 -5.69
CA HIS A 25 8.02 -13.92 -5.50
C HIS A 25 8.66 -15.15 -6.18
N ASN A 26 8.67 -16.29 -5.49
CA ASN A 26 9.22 -17.55 -6.03
C ASN A 26 8.44 -18.09 -7.25
N SER A 27 7.13 -17.83 -7.32
CA SER A 27 6.26 -18.20 -8.45
C SER A 27 5.47 -16.99 -8.96
N PRO A 28 6.07 -16.07 -9.74
CA PRO A 28 5.42 -14.80 -10.06
C PRO A 28 4.13 -14.92 -10.86
N ASP A 29 3.98 -15.99 -11.66
CA ASP A 29 2.78 -16.21 -12.48
C ASP A 29 1.55 -16.61 -11.64
N ASP A 30 1.76 -17.21 -10.47
CA ASP A 30 0.68 -17.69 -9.57
C ASP A 30 -0.01 -16.54 -8.83
N ILE A 31 0.63 -15.38 -8.76
CA ILE A 31 0.11 -14.21 -8.05
C ILE A 31 -0.45 -13.13 -8.98
N LEU A 32 -0.35 -13.30 -10.30
CA LEU A 32 -0.86 -12.30 -11.24
C LEU A 32 -2.39 -12.24 -11.20
N GLY A 33 -2.93 -11.02 -11.30
CA GLY A 33 -4.36 -10.79 -11.43
C GLY A 33 -4.88 -9.68 -10.51
N PRO A 34 -6.21 -9.49 -10.48
CA PRO A 34 -6.85 -8.35 -9.79
C PRO A 34 -6.54 -8.26 -8.29
N GLU A 35 -6.25 -9.39 -7.64
CA GLU A 35 -5.93 -9.40 -6.21
C GLU A 35 -4.54 -8.83 -5.93
N LEU A 36 -3.57 -9.05 -6.81
CA LEU A 36 -2.25 -8.41 -6.70
C LEU A 36 -2.37 -6.90 -6.92
N ASP A 37 -3.18 -6.48 -7.89
CA ASP A 37 -3.44 -5.06 -8.13
C ASP A 37 -4.04 -4.38 -6.89
N ALA A 38 -5.04 -5.02 -6.27
CA ALA A 38 -5.64 -4.55 -5.03
C ALA A 38 -4.63 -4.52 -3.86
N TYR A 39 -3.81 -5.55 -3.71
CA TYR A 39 -2.73 -5.60 -2.73
C TYR A 39 -1.76 -4.42 -2.91
N CYS A 40 -1.28 -4.18 -4.12
CA CYS A 40 -0.36 -3.10 -4.43
C CYS A 40 -0.94 -1.72 -4.11
N VAL A 41 -2.23 -1.50 -4.40
CA VAL A 41 -2.93 -0.27 -4.05
C VAL A 41 -2.99 -0.05 -2.54
N VAL A 42 -3.26 -1.10 -1.76
CA VAL A 42 -3.32 -0.99 -0.29
C VAL A 42 -1.94 -0.74 0.31
N VAL A 43 -0.89 -1.41 -0.17
CA VAL A 43 0.49 -1.14 0.26
C VAL A 43 0.90 0.30 -0.05
N ALA A 44 0.61 0.79 -1.25
CA ALA A 44 0.85 2.18 -1.61
C ALA A 44 0.11 3.15 -0.67
N ARG A 45 -1.15 2.86 -0.37
CA ARG A 45 -1.96 3.67 0.55
C ARG A 45 -1.39 3.72 1.97
N ALA A 46 -0.87 2.59 2.48
CA ALA A 46 -0.23 2.55 3.78
C ALA A 46 1.03 3.44 3.82
N ARG A 47 1.86 3.38 2.77
CA ARG A 47 3.07 4.21 2.65
C ARG A 47 2.74 5.70 2.55
N ASP A 48 1.71 6.06 1.77
CA ASP A 48 1.27 7.45 1.66
C ASP A 48 0.75 7.98 3.00
N ALA A 49 -0.02 7.17 3.74
CA ALA A 49 -0.54 7.54 5.05
C ALA A 49 0.59 7.74 6.07
N ALA A 50 1.57 6.82 6.10
CA ALA A 50 2.74 6.92 6.96
C ALA A 50 3.56 8.19 6.63
N LYS A 51 3.83 8.44 5.35
CA LYS A 51 4.53 9.66 4.91
C LYS A 51 3.84 10.93 5.38
N ARG A 52 2.51 11.00 5.31
CA ARG A 52 1.77 12.16 5.80
C ARG A 52 1.92 12.35 7.31
N ILE A 53 1.90 11.27 8.09
CA ILE A 53 2.13 11.34 9.54
C ILE A 53 3.56 11.84 9.83
N ASP A 54 4.55 11.39 9.07
CA ASP A 54 5.94 11.83 9.22
C ASP A 54 6.11 13.32 8.85
N ASP A 55 5.44 13.78 7.79
CA ASP A 55 5.55 15.16 7.29
C ASP A 55 4.72 16.16 8.14
N GLU A 56 3.49 15.79 8.54
CA GLU A 56 2.51 16.65 9.21
C GLU A 56 2.57 16.52 10.75
N GLY A 57 3.14 15.41 11.26
CA GLY A 57 3.19 15.06 12.67
C GLY A 57 2.03 14.16 13.13
N ALA A 58 2.28 13.37 14.17
CA ALA A 58 1.29 12.42 14.72
C ALA A 58 0.07 13.09 15.39
N VAL A 59 0.19 14.36 15.77
CA VAL A 59 -0.86 15.16 16.39
C VAL A 59 -1.03 16.44 15.58
N VAL A 60 -2.25 16.73 15.18
CA VAL A 60 -2.63 17.92 14.39
C VAL A 60 -3.71 18.69 15.12
N ASN A 61 -3.97 19.93 14.71
CA ASN A 61 -5.09 20.69 15.25
C ASN A 61 -6.34 20.51 14.39
N ASP A 62 -7.49 20.29 15.03
CA ASP A 62 -8.80 20.34 14.36
C ASP A 62 -9.20 21.77 13.97
N GLU A 63 -10.36 21.93 13.33
CA GLU A 63 -10.89 23.26 12.93
C GLU A 63 -11.11 24.23 14.10
N ARG A 64 -11.17 23.72 15.34
CA ARG A 64 -11.35 24.49 16.57
C ARG A 64 -10.02 24.75 17.30
N GLY A 65 -8.90 24.29 16.75
CA GLY A 65 -7.57 24.44 17.33
C GLY A 65 -7.22 23.40 18.41
N ASN A 66 -8.02 22.36 18.60
CA ASN A 66 -7.72 21.31 19.58
C ASN A 66 -6.75 20.30 18.98
N ALA A 67 -5.78 19.87 19.78
CA ALA A 67 -4.85 18.80 19.42
C ALA A 67 -5.59 17.44 19.34
N VAL A 68 -5.51 16.78 18.18
CA VAL A 68 -6.15 15.49 17.87
C VAL A 68 -5.18 14.55 17.16
N GLU A 69 -5.46 13.23 17.21
CA GLU A 69 -4.71 12.21 16.45
C GLU A 69 -4.78 12.50 14.94
N HIS A 70 -3.65 12.38 14.24
CA HIS A 70 -3.59 12.59 12.79
C HIS A 70 -4.53 11.63 12.05
N PRO A 71 -5.46 12.11 11.18
CA PRO A 71 -6.47 11.28 10.55
C PRO A 71 -5.91 10.16 9.64
N ALA A 72 -4.70 10.34 9.11
CA ALA A 72 -4.02 9.30 8.34
C ALA A 72 -3.72 8.01 9.14
N PHE A 73 -3.67 8.04 10.47
CA PHE A 73 -3.56 6.80 11.27
C PHE A 73 -4.75 5.86 11.02
N ALA A 74 -5.96 6.40 10.81
CA ALA A 74 -7.11 5.57 10.48
C ALA A 74 -6.98 4.89 9.10
N ILE A 75 -6.34 5.56 8.14
CA ILE A 75 -6.07 5.02 6.80
C ILE A 75 -4.99 3.94 6.90
N GLU A 76 -3.89 4.25 7.57
CA GLU A 76 -2.77 3.34 7.77
C GLU A 76 -3.21 2.06 8.47
N ARG A 77 -3.93 2.16 9.60
CA ARG A 77 -4.43 0.99 10.35
C ARG A 77 -5.29 0.07 9.47
N LYS A 78 -6.20 0.63 8.67
CA LYS A 78 -7.05 -0.14 7.76
C LYS A 78 -6.23 -0.81 6.65
N ALA A 79 -5.27 -0.10 6.08
CA ALA A 79 -4.40 -0.63 5.05
C ALA A 79 -3.52 -1.77 5.58
N GLN A 80 -2.90 -1.59 6.75
CA GLN A 80 -2.09 -2.61 7.41
C GLN A 80 -2.88 -3.88 7.73
N ALA A 81 -4.14 -3.76 8.15
CA ALA A 81 -5.01 -4.91 8.38
C ALA A 81 -5.25 -5.73 7.09
N ALA A 82 -5.51 -5.05 5.97
CA ALA A 82 -5.68 -5.70 4.67
C ALA A 82 -4.37 -6.32 4.15
N ILE A 83 -3.22 -5.64 4.31
CA ILE A 83 -1.90 -6.19 3.98
C ILE A 83 -1.64 -7.49 4.75
N LYS A 84 -1.90 -7.49 6.07
CA LYS A 84 -1.75 -8.69 6.90
C LYS A 84 -2.64 -9.83 6.44
N ALA A 85 -3.88 -9.54 6.04
CA ALA A 85 -4.81 -10.56 5.52
C ALA A 85 -4.34 -11.20 4.20
N TRP A 86 -3.46 -10.53 3.46
CA TRP A 86 -2.87 -11.01 2.21
C TRP A 86 -1.42 -11.48 2.34
N GLY A 87 -0.82 -11.38 3.54
CA GLY A 87 0.61 -11.54 3.76
C GLY A 87 1.18 -12.86 3.22
N ASP A 88 0.51 -13.98 3.48
CA ASP A 88 0.97 -15.30 3.05
C ASP A 88 0.89 -15.50 1.53
N ARG A 89 -0.02 -14.80 0.86
CA ARG A 89 -0.28 -14.97 -0.58
C ARG A 89 0.75 -14.26 -1.46
N PHE A 90 1.20 -13.10 -1.02
CA PHE A 90 2.15 -12.27 -1.79
C PHE A 90 3.52 -12.15 -1.09
N ALA A 91 3.77 -13.02 -0.10
CA ALA A 91 5.08 -13.17 0.52
C ALA A 91 6.11 -13.61 -0.54
N PRO A 92 7.36 -13.13 -0.48
CA PRO A 92 8.44 -13.56 -1.37
C PRO A 92 8.62 -15.09 -1.45
#